data_AF-A0A3D5EKK3-F1
#
_entry.id   AF-A0A3D5EKK3-F1
#
_cell.length_a   1.000
_cell.length_b   1.000
_cell.length_c   1.000
_cell.angle_alpha   90.00
_cell.angle_beta   90.00
_cell.angle_gamma   90.00
#
_symmetry.space_group_name_H-M   'P 1'
#
loop_
_entity.id
_entity.type
_entity.pdbx_description
1 polymer ?
#
loop_
_entity_poly.entity_id
_entity_poly.type
_entity_poly.pdbx_seq_one_letter_code
_entity_poly.pdbx_strand_id
1 'polypeptide(L)'
;FAEANTDDNGNNAAWTKAQVYLALGNVLHTLARLGIASTPMEGVDPELLGELFKDELDGHVCEVALAMGYPDTENDWNHGLPKARLAKEDVITIV
;
A
#
# COMPACT_ATOMS: atom_id res chain seq x y z
N PHE A 1 9.14 -5.65 18.31
CA PHE A 1 9.32 -6.40 17.05
C PHE A 1 10.21 -5.66 16.07
N ALA A 2 10.02 -4.37 15.82
CA ALA A 2 10.92 -3.57 14.97
C ALA A 2 12.38 -3.65 15.45
N GLU A 3 12.62 -3.42 16.75
CA GLU A 3 13.96 -3.52 17.37
C GLU A 3 14.65 -4.88 17.14
N ALA A 4 13.87 -5.97 17.19
CA ALA A 4 14.38 -7.33 16.97
C ALA A 4 14.70 -7.62 15.49
N ASN A 5 14.25 -6.76 14.57
CA ASN A 5 14.52 -6.84 13.13
C ASN A 5 15.35 -5.65 12.65
N THR A 6 16.01 -4.94 13.57
CA THR A 6 16.97 -3.88 13.26
C THR A 6 18.34 -4.50 12.98
N ASP A 7 18.97 -4.12 11.87
CA ASP A 7 20.31 -4.57 11.52
C ASP A 7 21.42 -3.89 12.37
N ASP A 8 22.68 -4.30 12.16
CA ASP A 8 23.84 -3.78 12.88
C ASP A 8 24.05 -2.26 12.68
N ASN A 9 23.45 -1.66 11.63
CA ASN A 9 23.50 -0.23 11.34
C ASN A 9 22.32 0.55 11.94
N GLY A 10 21.45 -0.10 12.71
CA GLY A 10 20.25 0.54 13.25
C GLY A 10 19.10 0.66 12.25
N ASN A 11 19.17 0.00 11.09
CA ASN A 11 18.15 0.08 10.05
C ASN A 11 17.15 -1.09 10.15
N ASN A 12 15.86 -0.77 10.20
CA ASN A 12 14.76 -1.75 10.17
C ASN A 12 13.72 -1.46 9.07
N ALA A 13 14.05 -0.57 8.11
CA ALA A 13 13.13 -0.08 7.09
C ALA A 13 12.50 -1.20 6.24
N ALA A 14 13.29 -2.21 5.87
CA ALA A 14 12.76 -3.34 5.08
C ALA A 14 11.66 -4.12 5.83
N TRP A 15 11.85 -4.34 7.14
CA TRP A 15 10.88 -5.04 7.96
C TRP A 15 9.64 -4.20 8.24
N THR A 16 9.81 -2.92 8.60
CA THR A 16 8.69 -2.00 8.90
C THR A 16 7.86 -1.72 7.65
N LYS A 17 8.50 -1.55 6.48
CA LYS A 17 7.82 -1.45 5.18
C LYS A 17 6.91 -2.64 4.91
N ALA A 18 7.36 -3.87 5.16
CA ALA A 18 6.50 -5.05 5.01
C ALA A 18 5.26 -5.00 5.94
N GLN A 19 5.39 -4.43 7.15
CA GLN A 19 4.24 -4.26 8.06
C GLN A 19 3.25 -3.21 7.54
N VAL A 20 3.73 -2.14 6.90
CA VAL A 20 2.87 -1.14 6.24
C VAL A 20 2.05 -1.78 5.13
N TYR A 21 2.64 -2.67 4.33
CA TYR A 21 1.91 -3.38 3.26
C TYR A 21 0.88 -4.39 3.78
N LEU A 22 1.13 -4.99 4.94
CA LEU A 22 0.13 -5.82 5.63
C LEU A 22 -1.08 -4.96 6.04
N ALA A 23 -0.84 -3.79 6.65
CA ALA A 23 -1.89 -2.86 7.01
C ALA A 23 -2.64 -2.34 5.76
N LEU A 24 -1.92 -2.03 4.68
CA LEU A 24 -2.51 -1.62 3.40
C LEU A 24 -3.45 -2.71 2.85
N GLY A 25 -3.03 -3.97 2.81
CA GLY A 25 -3.88 -5.07 2.36
C GLY A 25 -5.16 -5.21 3.19
N ASN A 26 -5.06 -5.03 4.51
CA ASN A 26 -6.22 -5.02 5.40
C ASN A 26 -7.17 -3.85 5.11
N VAL A 27 -6.64 -2.64 4.89
CA VAL A 27 -7.45 -1.46 4.54
C VAL A 27 -8.14 -1.66 3.19
N LEU A 28 -7.44 -2.14 2.15
CA LEU A 28 -8.02 -2.41 0.84
C LEU A 28 -9.18 -3.41 0.91
N HIS A 29 -9.03 -4.48 1.70
CA HIS A 29 -10.11 -5.43 1.94
C HIS A 29 -11.30 -4.80 2.68
N THR A 30 -11.03 -3.96 3.67
CA THR A 30 -12.05 -3.26 4.47
C THR A 30 -12.84 -2.27 3.62
N LEU A 31 -12.18 -1.44 2.82
CA LEU A 31 -12.82 -0.46 1.95
C LEU A 31 -13.75 -1.12 0.93
N ALA A 32 -13.32 -2.25 0.33
CA ALA A 32 -14.16 -3.03 -0.57
C ALA A 32 -15.45 -3.51 0.10
N ARG A 33 -15.39 -3.93 1.37
CA ARG A 33 -16.58 -4.34 2.15
C ARG A 33 -17.50 -3.19 2.50
N LEU A 34 -16.96 -1.98 2.62
CA LEU A 34 -17.71 -0.75 2.87
C LEU A 34 -18.25 -0.10 1.59
N GLY A 35 -17.94 -0.64 0.41
CA GLY A 35 -18.32 -0.03 -0.87
C GLY A 35 -17.56 1.25 -1.20
N ILE A 36 -16.38 1.44 -0.60
CA ILE A 36 -15.50 2.59 -0.84
C ILE A 36 -14.44 2.18 -1.87
N ALA A 37 -14.36 2.91 -2.97
CA ALA A 37 -13.31 2.71 -3.97
C ALA A 37 -11.99 3.29 -3.47
N SER A 38 -10.88 2.72 -3.95
CA SER A 38 -9.56 3.20 -3.58
C SER A 38 -8.49 2.88 -4.62
N THR A 39 -7.43 3.69 -4.59
CA THR A 39 -6.26 3.56 -5.48
C THR A 39 -5.00 3.57 -4.62
N PRO A 40 -4.35 2.41 -4.39
CA PRO A 40 -3.03 2.38 -3.77
C PRO A 40 -1.99 2.95 -4.75
N MET A 41 -1.05 3.74 -4.25
CA MET A 41 -0.08 4.51 -5.04
C MET A 41 1.32 4.37 -4.48
N GLU A 42 2.18 3.60 -5.17
CA GLU A 42 3.63 3.60 -4.95
C GLU A 42 4.36 4.66 -5.80
N GLY A 43 3.70 5.21 -6.83
CA GLY A 43 4.21 6.29 -7.67
C GLY A 43 4.20 7.67 -7.00
N VAL A 44 4.54 7.71 -5.72
CA VAL A 44 4.73 8.94 -4.94
C VAL A 44 6.22 9.31 -4.90
N ASP A 45 6.52 10.55 -4.53
CA ASP A 45 7.90 11.00 -4.25
C ASP A 45 8.12 11.00 -2.72
N PRO A 46 8.81 9.98 -2.17
CA PRO A 46 8.98 9.87 -0.71
C PRO A 46 9.85 10.98 -0.13
N GLU A 47 10.80 11.52 -0.90
CA GLU A 47 11.67 12.62 -0.45
C GLU A 47 10.85 13.91 -0.32
N LEU A 48 10.09 14.25 -1.37
CA LEU A 48 9.22 15.42 -1.35
C LEU A 48 8.13 15.31 -0.27
N LEU A 49 7.54 14.12 -0.07
CA LEU A 49 6.60 13.89 1.02
C LEU A 49 7.26 14.04 2.39
N GLY A 50 8.49 13.55 2.54
CA GLY A 50 9.33 13.73 3.73
C GLY A 50 9.58 15.19 4.06
N GLU A 51 9.80 16.03 3.04
CA GLU A 51 10.00 17.46 3.20
C GLU A 51 8.70 18.20 3.55
N LEU A 52 7.61 17.91 2.84
CA LEU A 52 6.33 18.60 2.98
C LEU A 52 5.61 18.26 4.30
N PHE A 53 5.73 17.02 4.76
CA PHE A 53 5.07 16.50 5.97
C PHE A 53 6.08 16.11 7.05
N LYS A 54 7.17 16.87 7.14
CA LYS A 54 8.29 16.56 8.04
C LYS A 54 7.85 16.38 9.49
N ASP A 55 6.96 17.24 9.96
CA ASP A 55 6.49 17.23 11.35
C ASP A 55 5.54 16.05 11.61
N GLU A 56 4.68 15.71 10.65
CA GLU A 56 3.75 14.58 10.75
C GLU A 56 4.45 13.22 10.59
N LEU A 57 5.47 13.16 9.73
CA LEU A 57 6.24 11.94 9.50
C LEU A 57 7.22 11.66 10.62
N ASP A 58 7.69 12.65 11.37
CA ASP A 58 8.54 12.47 12.57
C ASP A 58 9.68 11.46 12.33
N GLY A 59 10.42 11.65 11.24
CA GLY A 59 11.53 10.78 10.84
C GLY A 59 11.13 9.45 10.17
N HIS A 60 9.84 9.19 9.95
CA HIS A 60 9.35 8.07 9.16
C HIS A 60 9.34 8.37 7.65
N VAL A 61 9.27 7.32 6.84
CA VAL A 61 9.23 7.40 5.38
C VAL A 61 7.85 7.01 4.87
N CYS A 62 7.30 7.80 3.95
CA CYS A 62 6.05 7.48 3.26
C CYS A 62 6.33 6.64 2.02
N GLU A 63 6.11 5.32 2.12
CA GLU A 63 6.39 4.35 1.05
C GLU A 63 5.22 4.13 0.09
N VAL A 64 4.00 4.44 0.53
CA VAL A 64 2.77 4.22 -0.24
C VAL A 64 1.69 5.18 0.24
N ALA A 65 0.91 5.71 -0.71
CA ALA A 65 -0.29 6.48 -0.42
C ALA A 65 -1.54 5.72 -0.86
N LEU A 66 -2.69 6.09 -0.31
CA LEU A 66 -3.98 5.51 -0.66
C LEU A 66 -5.02 6.60 -0.86
N ALA A 67 -5.44 6.82 -2.10
CA ALA A 67 -6.63 7.63 -2.38
C ALA A 67 -7.88 6.79 -2.14
N MET A 68 -8.91 7.37 -1.52
CA MET A 68 -10.15 6.68 -1.19
C MET A 68 -11.34 7.59 -1.48
N GLY A 69 -12.45 7.02 -1.95
CA GLY A 69 -13.66 7.77 -2.26
C GLY A 69 -14.63 6.97 -3.10
N TYR A 70 -15.34 7.66 -3.98
CA TYR A 70 -16.29 7.05 -4.93
C TYR A 70 -15.80 7.32 -6.36
N PRO A 71 -15.88 6.32 -7.24
CA PRO A 71 -15.38 6.47 -8.60
C PRO A 71 -16.29 7.43 -9.38
N ASP A 72 -15.66 8.22 -10.26
CA ASP A 72 -16.38 8.91 -11.31
C ASP A 72 -16.78 7.87 -12.37
N THR A 73 -18.02 7.43 -12.35
CA THR A 73 -18.48 6.33 -13.22
C THR A 73 -18.46 6.68 -14.71
N GLU A 74 -18.38 7.97 -15.07
CA GLU A 74 -18.32 8.41 -16.47
C GLU A 74 -16.87 8.46 -16.97
N ASN A 75 -15.93 8.85 -16.11
CA ASN A 75 -14.53 9.11 -16.51
C ASN A 75 -13.51 8.09 -15.99
N ASP A 76 -13.87 7.21 -15.05
CA ASP A 76 -13.03 6.10 -14.61
C ASP A 76 -13.06 4.97 -15.65
N TRP A 77 -12.14 5.02 -16.61
CA TRP A 77 -12.01 4.03 -17.67
C TRP A 77 -11.75 2.60 -17.16
N ASN A 78 -11.22 2.45 -15.93
CA ASN A 78 -10.91 1.15 -15.35
C ASN A 78 -12.13 0.57 -14.60
N HIS A 79 -13.12 1.41 -14.30
CA HIS A 79 -14.36 0.97 -13.68
C HIS A 79 -15.12 0.00 -14.60
N GLY A 80 -15.56 -1.13 -14.03
CA GLY A 80 -16.34 -2.14 -14.76
C GLY A 80 -15.54 -3.07 -15.67
N LEU A 81 -14.25 -2.82 -15.92
CA LEU A 81 -13.41 -3.76 -16.65
C LEU A 81 -13.19 -5.05 -15.85
N PRO A 82 -13.17 -6.22 -16.52
CA PRO A 82 -12.90 -7.49 -15.85
C PRO A 82 -11.48 -7.51 -15.27
N LYS A 83 -11.36 -7.98 -14.03
CA LYS A 83 -10.07 -8.08 -13.35
C LYS A 83 -9.24 -9.23 -13.94
N ALA A 84 -7.99 -8.95 -14.31
CA ALA A 84 -7.03 -9.96 -14.78
C ALA A 84 -6.06 -10.37 -13.65
N ARG A 85 -5.80 -11.67 -13.52
CA ARG A 85 -4.80 -12.28 -12.62
C ARG A 85 -4.18 -13.49 -13.32
N LEU A 86 -3.00 -13.91 -12.88
CA LEU A 86 -2.38 -15.17 -13.31
C LEU A 86 -3.29 -16.35 -12.96
N ALA A 87 -3.16 -17.47 -13.69
CA ALA A 87 -3.92 -18.67 -13.42
C ALA A 87 -3.54 -19.25 -12.04
N LYS A 88 -4.43 -20.05 -11.45
CA LYS A 88 -4.26 -20.55 -10.07
C LYS A 88 -3.04 -21.46 -9.97
N GLU A 89 -2.85 -22.30 -10.98
CA GLU A 89 -1.74 -23.22 -11.18
C GLU A 89 -0.38 -22.51 -11.30
N ASP A 90 -0.35 -21.26 -11.72
CA ASP A 90 0.88 -20.46 -11.83
C ASP A 90 1.31 -19.84 -10.49
N VAL A 91 0.41 -19.76 -9.50
CA VAL A 91 0.64 -19.02 -8.25
C VAL A 91 0.38 -19.85 -6.97
N ILE A 92 -0.19 -21.05 -7.08
CA ILE A 92 -0.47 -21.94 -5.96
C ILE A 92 0.11 -23.34 -6.25
N THR A 93 0.98 -23.80 -5.36
CA THR A 93 1.45 -25.19 -5.33
C THR A 93 0.80 -25.92 -4.16
N ILE A 94 0.25 -27.10 -4.40
CA ILE A 94 -0.27 -27.99 -3.36
C ILE A 94 0.81 -29.05 -3.11
N VAL A 95 1.34 -29.09 -1.89
CA VAL A 95 2.36 -30.05 -1.43
C VAL A 95 1.80 -31.00 -0.39
#